data_AF-A0A970JML9-F1
#
_entry.id   AF-A0A970JML9-F1
#
_cell.length_a   1.000
_cell.length_b   1.000
_cell.length_c   1.000
_cell.angle_alpha   90.00
_cell.angle_beta   90.00
_cell.angle_gamma   90.00
#
_symmetry.space_group_name_H-M   'P 1'
#
loop_
_entity.id
_entity.type
_entity.pdbx_description
1 polymer ?
#
loop_
_entity_poly.entity_id
_entity_poly.type
_entity_poly.pdbx_seq_one_letter_code
_entity_poly.pdbx_strand_id
1 'polypeptide(L)'
;MDWKKIVTMTLIIILIPFIIVSLFIQEEKIDFEYISNMNVRVKRESTGQIDVVPLEEYLVGVLAGEMPTSFNMEALKAQTVAARSYVMKKMIYNKDKEYDVVDTVMNQVYLDDEYLRSVWKDEYDEKIKKLRQAVYATYGEYLEYQGSIVEAFFFSTSVGKTENSEEVFLTKVPYLRSVDSSWEEGISPVYYDYFNFQLNEFLDRLELPKSNKIEQKILKTTSTGRVKEIMINGKKFLASEIVSKLNLRSAHFTIEQNGDSIKITTRGYG
;
A
#
# COMPACT_ATOMS: atom_id res chain seq x y z
N MET A 1 54.86 34.44 -5.59
CA MET A 1 53.95 33.61 -6.41
C MET A 1 52.89 34.54 -6.98
N ASP A 2 52.74 34.59 -8.31
CA ASP A 2 51.85 35.53 -9.00
C ASP A 2 50.39 35.21 -8.67
N TRP A 3 49.63 36.18 -8.14
CA TRP A 3 48.24 35.99 -7.69
C TRP A 3 47.34 35.46 -8.81
N LYS A 4 47.65 35.82 -10.07
CA LYS A 4 46.92 35.31 -11.24
C LYS A 4 47.10 33.80 -11.41
N LYS A 5 48.28 33.25 -11.05
CA LYS A 5 48.57 31.81 -11.07
C LYS A 5 47.84 31.05 -9.96
N ILE A 6 47.65 31.69 -8.81
CA ILE A 6 46.89 31.11 -7.69
C ILE A 6 45.41 31.00 -8.07
N VAL A 7 44.81 32.07 -8.59
CA VAL A 7 43.40 32.08 -9.02
C VAL A 7 43.14 31.06 -10.14
N THR A 8 44.04 30.95 -11.11
CA THR A 8 43.91 29.95 -12.19
C THR A 8 44.05 28.52 -11.67
N MET A 9 44.98 28.24 -10.75
CA MET A 9 45.06 26.91 -10.12
C MET A 9 43.80 26.56 -9.33
N THR A 10 43.25 27.51 -8.54
CA THR A 10 42.03 27.27 -7.77
C THR A 10 40.82 27.00 -8.66
N LEU A 11 40.68 27.75 -9.76
CA LEU A 11 39.61 27.52 -10.75
C LEU A 11 39.71 26.13 -11.38
N ILE A 12 40.93 25.70 -11.76
CA ILE A 12 41.16 24.38 -12.33
C ILE A 12 40.80 23.27 -11.34
N ILE A 13 41.17 23.42 -10.07
CA ILE A 13 40.90 22.44 -9.01
C ILE A 13 39.40 22.29 -8.72
N ILE A 14 38.58 23.32 -8.94
CA ILE A 14 37.13 23.26 -8.70
C ILE A 14 36.38 22.84 -9.98
N LEU A 15 36.73 23.41 -11.13
CA LEU A 15 36.02 23.18 -12.38
C LEU A 15 36.29 21.79 -12.96
N ILE A 16 37.51 21.25 -12.84
CA ILE A 16 37.81 19.93 -13.38
C ILE A 16 36.99 18.83 -12.69
N PRO A 17 36.95 18.73 -11.34
CA PRO A 17 36.08 17.77 -10.66
C PRO A 17 34.61 18.00 -10.96
N PHE A 18 34.14 19.25 -11.03
CA PHE A 18 32.74 19.56 -11.38
C PHE A 18 32.38 19.07 -12.78
N ILE A 19 33.25 19.32 -13.76
CA ILE A 19 33.07 18.87 -15.15
C ILE A 19 33.11 17.34 -15.22
N ILE A 20 34.06 16.69 -14.53
CA ILE A 20 34.15 15.22 -14.45
C ILE A 20 32.88 14.64 -13.82
N VAL A 21 32.40 15.18 -12.70
CA VAL A 21 31.16 14.74 -12.06
C VAL A 21 29.97 14.93 -13.01
N SER A 22 29.87 16.06 -13.71
CA SER A 22 28.78 16.33 -14.66
C SER A 22 28.83 15.47 -15.93
N LEU A 23 30.02 15.05 -16.38
CA LEU A 23 30.20 14.24 -17.58
C LEU A 23 30.13 12.73 -17.30
N PHE A 24 30.50 12.30 -16.09
CA PHE A 24 30.53 10.88 -15.70
C PHE A 24 29.36 10.44 -14.82
N ILE A 25 28.62 11.36 -14.19
CA ILE A 25 27.28 11.06 -13.65
C ILE A 25 26.29 11.32 -14.76
N GLN A 26 26.26 10.41 -15.73
CA GLN A 26 25.09 10.25 -16.58
C GLN A 26 24.01 9.70 -15.66
N GLU A 27 22.89 10.42 -15.49
CA GLU A 27 21.70 9.77 -14.96
C GLU A 27 21.32 8.68 -15.96
N GLU A 28 21.73 7.44 -15.69
CA GLU A 28 21.26 6.29 -16.44
C GLU A 28 19.74 6.27 -16.28
N LYS A 29 19.05 6.68 -17.35
CA LYS A 29 17.66 6.31 -17.57
C LYS A 29 17.68 4.79 -17.68
N ILE A 30 17.10 4.14 -16.68
CA ILE A 30 16.87 2.70 -16.71
C ILE A 30 15.76 2.49 -17.74
N ASP A 31 16.17 2.33 -19.01
CA ASP A 31 15.28 1.86 -20.05
C ASP A 31 15.09 0.35 -19.84
N PHE A 32 13.86 -0.04 -19.57
CA PHE A 32 13.50 -1.44 -19.45
C PHE A 32 13.66 -2.11 -20.82
N GLU A 33 14.59 -3.05 -20.95
CA GLU A 33 14.57 -4.00 -22.06
C GLU A 33 13.41 -4.98 -21.80
N TYR A 34 12.23 -4.65 -22.31
CA TYR A 34 11.02 -5.44 -22.18
C TYR A 34 11.15 -6.77 -22.91
N ILE A 35 11.67 -7.80 -22.24
CA ILE A 35 11.62 -9.18 -22.73
C ILE A 35 10.80 -10.05 -21.78
N SER A 36 9.56 -9.61 -21.59
CA SER A 36 8.40 -10.42 -21.21
C SER A 36 7.19 -9.66 -21.75
N ASN A 37 6.57 -10.17 -22.82
CA ASN A 37 5.45 -9.53 -23.54
C ASN A 37 4.13 -9.49 -22.72
N MET A 38 4.20 -9.44 -21.38
CA MET A 38 3.02 -9.41 -20.52
C MET A 38 2.53 -7.98 -20.33
N ASN A 39 1.28 -7.75 -20.70
CA ASN A 39 0.55 -6.53 -20.42
C ASN A 39 -0.56 -6.81 -19.41
N VAL A 40 -0.80 -5.86 -18.53
CA VAL A 40 -1.90 -5.83 -17.57
C VAL A 40 -3.00 -4.93 -18.12
N ARG A 41 -4.23 -5.44 -18.15
CA ARG A 41 -5.43 -4.67 -18.51
C ARG A 41 -6.03 -4.05 -17.26
N VAL A 42 -5.78 -2.77 -17.04
CA VAL A 42 -6.21 -2.02 -15.85
C VAL A 42 -7.48 -1.26 -16.17
N LYS A 43 -8.59 -1.58 -15.49
CA LYS A 43 -9.81 -0.79 -15.57
C LYS A 43 -9.77 0.38 -14.60
N ARG A 44 -9.95 1.59 -15.12
CA ARG A 44 -10.11 2.83 -14.36
C ARG A 44 -11.51 2.93 -13.77
N GLU A 45 -11.63 2.98 -12.45
CA GLU A 45 -12.95 3.07 -11.79
C GLU A 45 -13.69 4.37 -12.19
N SER A 46 -12.96 5.49 -12.25
CA SER A 46 -13.54 6.82 -12.46
C SER A 46 -14.08 7.03 -13.88
N THR A 47 -13.46 6.44 -14.89
CA THR A 47 -13.84 6.61 -16.31
C THR A 47 -14.42 5.36 -16.95
N GLY A 48 -14.19 4.18 -16.36
CA GLY A 48 -14.51 2.88 -16.95
C GLY A 48 -13.55 2.46 -18.07
N GLN A 49 -12.57 3.28 -18.44
CA GLN A 49 -11.57 3.00 -19.46
C GLN A 49 -10.69 1.81 -19.06
N ILE A 50 -10.23 1.04 -20.06
CA ILE A 50 -9.27 -0.05 -19.85
C ILE A 50 -7.94 0.34 -20.49
N ASP A 51 -6.92 0.52 -19.65
CA ASP A 51 -5.55 0.78 -20.07
C ASP A 51 -4.79 -0.55 -20.20
N VAL A 52 -3.96 -0.67 -21.23
CA VAL A 52 -3.08 -1.82 -21.43
C VAL A 52 -1.66 -1.39 -21.13
N VAL A 53 -1.13 -1.85 -20.00
CA VAL A 53 0.15 -1.37 -19.44
C VAL A 53 1.15 -2.53 -19.39
N PRO A 54 2.40 -2.35 -19.83
CA PRO A 54 3.44 -3.36 -19.62
C PRO A 54 3.56 -3.73 -18.15
N LEU A 55 3.69 -5.02 -17.83
CA LEU A 55 3.66 -5.52 -16.44
C LEU A 55 4.65 -4.77 -15.53
N GLU A 56 5.88 -4.56 -15.99
CA GLU A 56 6.90 -3.91 -15.18
C GLU A 56 6.60 -2.42 -14.93
N GLU A 57 6.00 -1.71 -15.89
CA GLU A 57 5.54 -0.32 -15.68
C GLU A 57 4.34 -0.25 -14.74
N TYR A 58 3.42 -1.21 -14.86
CA TYR A 58 2.31 -1.35 -13.93
C TYR A 58 2.82 -1.50 -12.49
N LEU A 59 3.87 -2.29 -12.27
CA LEU A 59 4.47 -2.48 -10.95
C LEU A 59 5.12 -1.21 -10.40
N VAL A 60 5.75 -0.38 -11.23
CA VAL A 60 6.26 0.93 -10.80
C VAL A 60 5.12 1.80 -10.26
N GLY A 61 4.00 1.85 -10.98
CA GLY A 61 2.80 2.59 -10.54
C GLY A 61 2.17 2.02 -9.27
N VAL A 62 2.16 0.69 -9.11
CA VAL A 62 1.69 0.03 -7.88
C VAL A 62 2.60 0.35 -6.70
N LEU A 63 3.92 0.29 -6.88
CA LEU A 63 4.86 0.64 -5.81
C LEU A 63 4.65 2.09 -5.35
N ALA A 64 4.41 3.00 -6.28
CA ALA A 64 4.16 4.41 -5.98
C ALA A 64 2.87 4.63 -5.18
N GLY A 65 1.84 3.80 -5.42
CA GLY A 65 0.55 3.87 -4.71
C GLY A 65 0.53 3.16 -3.36
N GLU A 66 1.27 2.06 -3.23
CA GLU A 66 1.20 1.17 -2.05
C GLU A 66 2.29 1.42 -1.01
N MET A 67 3.44 1.97 -1.42
CA MET A 67 4.60 2.15 -0.53
C MET A 67 5.21 3.54 -0.59
N PRO A 68 5.53 4.15 0.55
CA PRO A 68 6.33 5.38 0.56
C PRO A 68 7.69 5.14 -0.07
N THR A 69 8.09 6.02 -1.01
CA THR A 69 9.39 5.94 -1.69
C THR A 69 10.58 6.07 -0.73
N SER A 70 10.37 6.55 0.50
CA SER A 70 11.37 6.61 1.57
C SER A 70 11.73 5.25 2.16
N PHE A 71 10.94 4.20 1.91
CA PHE A 71 11.20 2.87 2.46
C PHE A 71 12.51 2.28 1.92
N ASN A 72 13.05 1.32 2.66
CA ASN A 72 14.29 0.63 2.29
C ASN A 72 14.12 -0.10 0.94
N MET A 73 15.18 -0.14 0.13
CA MET A 73 15.18 -0.82 -1.17
C MET A 73 14.73 -2.28 -1.07
N GLU A 74 15.15 -3.01 -0.02
CA GLU A 74 14.75 -4.41 0.16
C GLU A 74 13.25 -4.56 0.45
N ALA A 75 12.63 -3.58 1.10
CA ALA A 75 11.18 -3.56 1.30
C ALA A 75 10.44 -3.28 -0.02
N LEU A 76 10.95 -2.36 -0.84
CA LEU A 76 10.38 -2.08 -2.18
C LEU A 76 10.52 -3.29 -3.12
N LYS A 77 11.64 -4.02 -3.08
CA LYS A 77 11.84 -5.27 -3.81
C LYS A 77 10.83 -6.34 -3.36
N ALA A 78 10.69 -6.56 -2.05
CA ALA A 78 9.72 -7.52 -1.51
C ALA A 78 8.29 -7.20 -1.96
N GLN A 79 7.90 -5.92 -1.91
CA GLN A 79 6.61 -5.47 -2.41
C GLN A 79 6.45 -5.66 -3.92
N THR A 80 7.50 -5.44 -4.70
CA THR A 80 7.45 -5.70 -6.15
C THR A 80 7.11 -7.15 -6.43
N VAL A 81 7.80 -8.09 -5.78
CA VAL A 81 7.57 -9.52 -5.96
C VAL A 81 6.14 -9.90 -5.51
N ALA A 82 5.68 -9.36 -4.38
CA ALA A 82 4.30 -9.56 -3.92
C ALA A 82 3.28 -9.00 -4.93
N ALA A 83 3.49 -7.78 -5.42
CA ALA A 83 2.60 -7.12 -6.36
C ALA A 83 2.56 -7.83 -7.72
N ARG A 84 3.70 -8.30 -8.22
CA ARG A 84 3.81 -9.10 -9.45
C ARG A 84 3.02 -10.40 -9.31
N SER A 85 3.22 -11.10 -8.20
CA SER A 85 2.49 -12.34 -7.91
C SER A 85 0.98 -12.12 -7.86
N TYR A 86 0.54 -11.05 -7.19
CA TYR A 86 -0.87 -10.68 -7.09
C TYR A 86 -1.49 -10.41 -8.46
N VAL A 87 -0.90 -9.54 -9.27
CA VAL A 87 -1.46 -9.17 -10.57
C VAL A 87 -1.45 -10.35 -11.55
N MET A 88 -0.38 -11.16 -11.57
CA MET A 88 -0.33 -12.38 -12.37
C MET A 88 -1.44 -13.36 -11.98
N LYS A 89 -1.74 -13.50 -10.68
CA LYS A 89 -2.85 -14.32 -10.22
C LYS A 89 -4.20 -13.78 -10.69
N LYS A 90 -4.40 -12.46 -10.66
CA LYS A 90 -5.63 -11.82 -11.17
C LYS A 90 -5.78 -11.99 -12.68
N MET A 91 -4.71 -11.87 -13.46
CA MET A 91 -4.71 -12.14 -14.90
C MET A 91 -5.18 -13.57 -15.21
N ILE A 92 -4.73 -14.56 -14.44
CA ILE A 92 -5.19 -15.96 -14.59
C ILE A 92 -6.69 -16.08 -14.28
N TYR A 93 -7.15 -15.50 -13.16
CA TYR A 93 -8.56 -15.58 -12.75
C TYR A 93 -9.51 -14.80 -13.67
N ASN A 94 -9.03 -13.72 -14.27
CA ASN A 94 -9.81 -12.81 -15.10
C ASN A 94 -9.48 -12.95 -16.60
N LYS A 95 -8.87 -14.06 -17.01
CA LYS A 95 -8.47 -14.32 -18.40
C LYS A 95 -9.62 -14.17 -19.41
N ASP A 96 -10.85 -14.50 -19.00
CA ASP A 96 -12.06 -14.44 -19.84
C ASP A 96 -12.84 -13.12 -19.66
N LYS A 97 -12.32 -12.17 -18.87
CA LYS A 97 -12.89 -10.83 -18.68
C LYS A 97 -12.17 -9.81 -19.56
N GLU A 98 -12.75 -8.62 -19.68
CA GLU A 98 -12.18 -7.50 -20.44
C GLU A 98 -10.96 -6.86 -19.74
N TYR A 99 -10.86 -6.98 -18.41
CA TYR A 99 -9.80 -6.41 -17.59
C TYR A 99 -9.26 -7.42 -16.57
N ASP A 100 -8.03 -7.20 -16.12
CA ASP A 100 -7.34 -8.05 -15.14
C ASP A 100 -7.50 -7.51 -13.71
N VAL A 101 -7.39 -6.19 -13.54
CA VAL A 101 -7.49 -5.48 -12.25
C VAL A 101 -8.25 -4.17 -12.40
N VAL A 102 -8.77 -3.64 -11.28
CA VAL A 102 -9.34 -2.29 -11.17
C VAL A 102 -8.40 -1.45 -10.31
N ASP A 103 -8.21 -0.18 -10.63
CA ASP A 103 -7.30 0.75 -9.91
C ASP A 103 -7.86 1.27 -8.58
N THR A 104 -8.37 0.36 -7.75
CA THR A 104 -8.90 0.66 -6.42
C THR A 104 -8.24 -0.23 -5.36
N VAL A 105 -8.47 0.11 -4.08
CA VAL A 105 -8.07 -0.71 -2.93
C VAL A 105 -8.68 -2.11 -2.92
N MET A 106 -9.67 -2.41 -3.78
CA MET A 106 -10.17 -3.78 -3.97
C MET A 106 -9.11 -4.67 -4.62
N ASN A 107 -8.17 -4.08 -5.36
CA ASN A 107 -7.02 -4.76 -5.91
C ASN A 107 -5.72 -4.20 -5.35
N GLN A 108 -5.12 -3.25 -6.06
CA GLN A 108 -3.90 -2.55 -5.72
C GLN A 108 -4.07 -1.12 -6.20
N VAL A 109 -3.49 -0.18 -5.45
CA VAL A 109 -3.47 1.23 -5.84
C VAL A 109 -2.47 1.40 -6.96
N TYR A 110 -2.96 1.56 -8.19
CA TYR A 110 -2.15 1.86 -9.37
C TYR A 110 -2.23 3.35 -9.70
N LEU A 111 -1.07 4.02 -9.70
CA LEU A 111 -0.92 5.42 -10.10
C LEU A 111 -0.18 5.48 -11.44
N ASP A 112 -0.75 6.18 -12.43
CA ASP A 112 -0.08 6.36 -13.72
C ASP A 112 1.01 7.46 -13.68
N ASP A 113 1.88 7.42 -14.69
CA ASP A 113 3.03 8.31 -14.80
C ASP A 113 2.64 9.79 -14.87
N GLU A 114 1.52 10.12 -15.51
CA GLU A 114 1.01 11.49 -15.61
C GLU A 114 0.65 12.03 -14.22
N TYR A 115 -0.10 11.24 -13.43
CA TYR A 115 -0.41 11.58 -12.06
C TYR A 115 0.87 11.73 -11.22
N LEU A 116 1.80 10.79 -11.31
CA LEU A 116 3.05 10.84 -10.54
C LEU A 116 3.89 12.07 -10.86
N ARG A 117 4.02 12.47 -12.14
CA ARG A 117 4.69 13.71 -12.52
C ARG A 117 4.01 14.94 -11.93
N SER A 118 2.68 14.97 -11.93
CA SER A 118 1.91 16.11 -11.41
C SER A 118 2.07 16.31 -9.90
N VAL A 119 2.17 15.20 -9.15
CA VAL A 119 2.25 15.20 -7.68
C VAL A 119 3.69 15.37 -7.20
N TRP A 120 4.64 14.64 -7.78
CA TRP A 120 6.04 14.65 -7.31
C TRP A 120 6.86 15.80 -7.88
N LYS A 121 6.48 16.37 -9.03
CA LYS A 121 7.12 17.55 -9.63
C LYS A 121 8.65 17.41 -9.66
N ASP A 122 9.37 18.27 -8.96
CA ASP A 122 10.83 18.30 -8.94
C ASP A 122 11.46 17.04 -8.31
N GLU A 123 10.72 16.29 -7.50
CA GLU A 123 11.17 15.02 -6.91
C GLU A 123 10.86 13.80 -7.80
N TYR A 124 10.18 13.99 -8.94
CA TYR A 124 9.70 12.90 -9.77
C TYR A 124 10.84 11.99 -10.24
N ASP A 125 11.91 12.57 -10.81
CA ASP A 125 13.00 11.80 -11.42
C ASP A 125 13.74 10.93 -10.38
N GLU A 126 13.98 11.47 -9.16
CA GLU A 126 14.59 10.71 -8.07
C GLU A 126 13.70 9.56 -7.59
N LYS A 127 12.43 9.86 -7.31
CA LYS A 127 11.46 8.90 -6.78
C LYS A 127 11.19 7.77 -7.78
N ILE A 128 10.92 8.11 -9.04
CA ILE A 128 10.63 7.13 -10.07
C ILE A 128 11.83 6.24 -10.34
N LYS A 129 13.05 6.80 -10.33
CA LYS A 129 14.29 6.03 -10.51
C LYS A 129 14.46 4.97 -9.42
N LYS A 130 14.23 5.33 -8.16
CA LYS A 130 14.30 4.38 -7.03
C LYS A 130 13.28 3.25 -7.18
N LEU A 131 12.05 3.55 -7.59
CA LEU A 131 11.02 2.52 -7.81
C LEU A 131 11.39 1.60 -8.99
N ARG A 132 11.82 2.18 -10.12
CA ARG A 132 12.29 1.41 -11.29
C ARG A 132 13.46 0.50 -10.95
N GLN A 133 14.38 0.94 -10.09
CA GLN A 133 15.47 0.10 -9.58
C GLN A 133 14.97 -1.12 -8.80
N ALA A 134 13.96 -0.96 -7.94
CA ALA A 134 13.37 -2.08 -7.20
C ALA A 134 12.68 -3.08 -8.15
N VAL A 135 11.95 -2.56 -9.14
CA VAL A 135 11.26 -3.38 -10.14
C VAL A 135 12.26 -4.16 -10.99
N TYR A 136 13.26 -3.48 -11.53
CA TYR A 136 14.31 -4.09 -12.34
C TYR A 136 15.13 -5.13 -11.56
N ALA A 137 15.48 -4.85 -10.30
CA ALA A 137 16.27 -5.76 -9.49
C ALA A 137 15.53 -7.06 -9.12
N THR A 138 14.21 -7.13 -9.33
CA THR A 138 13.37 -8.31 -9.08
C THR A 138 12.66 -8.76 -10.35
N TYR A 139 13.26 -8.47 -11.51
CA TYR A 139 12.68 -8.75 -12.82
C TYR A 139 12.27 -10.22 -12.95
N GLY A 140 11.00 -10.46 -13.26
CA GLY A 140 10.45 -11.81 -13.43
C GLY A 140 10.30 -12.63 -12.14
N GLU A 141 10.68 -12.10 -10.97
CA GLU A 141 10.51 -12.81 -9.70
C GLU A 141 9.05 -12.75 -9.23
N TYR A 142 8.52 -13.91 -8.86
CA TYR A 142 7.18 -14.08 -8.28
C TYR A 142 7.19 -15.16 -7.20
N LEU A 143 6.16 -15.17 -6.36
CA LEU A 143 5.95 -16.13 -5.29
C LEU A 143 5.12 -17.33 -5.78
N GLU A 144 5.59 -18.53 -5.48
CA GLU A 144 4.95 -19.79 -5.84
C GLU A 144 4.76 -20.68 -4.61
N TYR A 145 3.66 -21.43 -4.57
CA TYR A 145 3.44 -22.50 -3.63
C TYR A 145 2.89 -23.73 -4.36
N GLN A 146 3.61 -24.85 -4.27
CA GLN A 146 3.22 -26.13 -4.89
C GLN A 146 2.92 -26.05 -6.40
N GLY A 147 3.78 -25.41 -7.19
CA GLY A 147 3.59 -25.34 -8.65
C GLY A 147 2.63 -24.25 -9.11
N SER A 148 2.10 -23.44 -8.20
CA SER A 148 1.09 -22.42 -8.49
C SER A 148 1.46 -21.06 -7.92
N ILE A 149 1.29 -20.01 -8.74
CA ILE A 149 1.44 -18.62 -8.29
C ILE A 149 0.49 -18.37 -7.11
N VAL A 150 1.02 -17.76 -6.05
CA VAL A 150 0.27 -17.45 -4.84
C VAL A 150 -0.61 -16.21 -5.03
N GLU A 151 -1.71 -16.14 -4.28
CA GLU A 151 -2.42 -14.87 -4.10
C GLU A 151 -1.73 -14.07 -2.98
N ALA A 152 -0.83 -13.17 -3.36
CA ALA A 152 0.02 -12.42 -2.44
C ALA A 152 -0.71 -11.18 -1.90
N PHE A 153 -1.52 -11.34 -0.86
CA PHE A 153 -2.09 -10.21 -0.13
C PHE A 153 -1.03 -9.52 0.73
N PHE A 154 -1.14 -8.20 0.84
CA PHE A 154 -0.34 -7.36 1.72
C PHE A 154 -1.22 -6.26 2.31
N PHE A 155 -0.75 -5.61 3.37
CA PHE A 155 -1.43 -4.52 4.06
C PHE A 155 -0.40 -3.66 4.79
N SER A 156 -0.81 -2.48 5.28
CA SER A 156 0.12 -1.45 5.76
C SER A 156 0.78 -1.76 7.11
N THR A 157 0.00 -2.14 8.13
CA THR A 157 0.55 -2.36 9.48
C THR A 157 -0.31 -3.35 10.25
N SER A 158 0.31 -4.34 10.91
CA SER A 158 -0.42 -5.35 11.68
C SER A 158 -0.74 -4.90 13.11
N VAL A 159 -1.33 -5.79 13.90
CA VAL A 159 -1.53 -5.60 15.36
C VAL A 159 -0.42 -6.25 16.17
N GLY A 160 0.76 -6.42 15.56
CA GLY A 160 1.90 -7.19 16.05
C GLY A 160 1.96 -8.63 15.50
N LYS A 161 0.93 -9.07 14.76
CA LYS A 161 0.85 -10.35 14.06
C LYS A 161 -0.02 -10.24 12.81
N THR A 162 0.29 -11.03 11.79
CA THR A 162 -0.57 -11.18 10.60
C THR A 162 -1.78 -12.07 10.89
N GLU A 163 -2.80 -12.04 10.04
CA GLU A 163 -4.01 -12.84 10.20
C GLU A 163 -3.93 -14.19 9.47
N ASN A 164 -4.68 -15.18 9.95
CA ASN A 164 -4.97 -16.37 9.15
C ASN A 164 -6.00 -16.04 8.06
N SER A 165 -5.83 -16.56 6.84
CA SER A 165 -6.71 -16.19 5.73
C SER A 165 -8.18 -16.48 5.98
N GLU A 166 -8.54 -17.57 6.66
CA GLU A 166 -9.92 -17.94 7.00
C GLU A 166 -10.56 -17.05 8.08
N GLU A 167 -9.77 -16.22 8.75
CA GLU A 167 -10.25 -15.28 9.75
C GLU A 167 -10.67 -13.95 9.13
N VAL A 168 -10.10 -13.62 7.96
CA VAL A 168 -10.42 -12.42 7.17
C VAL A 168 -11.30 -12.75 5.95
N PHE A 169 -10.98 -13.84 5.25
CA PHE A 169 -11.67 -14.36 4.08
C PHE A 169 -12.39 -15.68 4.39
N LEU A 170 -12.96 -16.33 3.36
CA LEU A 170 -13.72 -17.57 3.51
C LEU A 170 -12.87 -18.85 3.53
N THR A 171 -11.66 -18.80 2.95
CA THR A 171 -10.89 -20.02 2.65
C THR A 171 -9.57 -20.05 3.40
N LYS A 172 -9.22 -21.23 3.92
CA LYS A 172 -7.91 -21.52 4.50
C LYS A 172 -6.88 -21.70 3.38
N VAL A 173 -5.83 -20.89 3.39
CA VAL A 173 -4.74 -20.87 2.41
C VAL A 173 -3.39 -21.16 3.10
N PRO A 174 -2.69 -22.25 2.77
CA PRO A 174 -1.53 -22.75 3.53
C PRO A 174 -0.38 -21.74 3.75
N TYR A 175 -0.16 -20.81 2.83
CA TYR A 175 0.89 -19.80 2.91
C TYR A 175 0.43 -18.46 3.51
N LEU A 176 -0.88 -18.26 3.73
CA LEU A 176 -1.44 -17.07 4.38
C LEU A 176 -1.82 -17.42 5.82
N ARG A 177 -0.81 -17.55 6.67
CA ARG A 177 -0.92 -17.93 8.08
C ARG A 177 -0.47 -16.78 8.96
N SER A 178 -1.02 -16.73 10.18
CA SER A 178 -0.57 -15.78 11.18
C SER A 178 0.90 -16.02 11.54
N VAL A 179 1.72 -14.97 11.40
CA VAL A 179 3.12 -14.92 11.80
C VAL A 179 3.36 -13.68 12.66
N ASP A 180 4.44 -13.71 13.44
CA ASP A 180 4.85 -12.58 14.27
C ASP A 180 5.31 -11.38 13.44
N SER A 181 4.89 -10.19 13.85
CA SER A 181 5.27 -8.90 13.28
C SER A 181 5.34 -7.85 14.39
N SER A 182 5.83 -8.26 15.57
CA SER A 182 5.79 -7.46 16.80
C SER A 182 6.64 -6.19 16.73
N TRP A 183 7.61 -6.15 15.82
CA TRP A 183 8.48 -4.99 15.57
C TRP A 183 7.75 -3.77 14.99
N GLU A 184 6.55 -3.93 14.44
CA GLU A 184 5.77 -2.80 13.94
C GLU A 184 5.31 -1.85 15.06
N GLU A 185 5.12 -2.39 16.27
CA GLU A 185 4.76 -1.62 17.44
C GLU A 185 5.93 -0.72 17.85
N GLY A 186 5.72 0.59 17.72
CA GLY A 186 6.75 1.61 18.01
C GLY A 186 7.59 2.03 16.80
N ILE A 187 7.42 1.40 15.64
CA ILE A 187 8.06 1.82 14.37
C ILE A 187 7.03 2.42 13.42
N SER A 188 5.88 1.75 13.23
CA SER A 188 4.88 2.23 12.29
C SER A 188 4.15 3.47 12.86
N PRO A 189 4.13 4.60 12.13
CA PRO A 189 3.43 5.81 12.58
C PRO A 189 1.91 5.64 12.61
N VAL A 190 1.38 4.59 11.97
CA VAL A 190 -0.05 4.27 11.89
C VAL A 190 -0.41 3.04 12.72
N TYR A 191 0.48 2.60 13.64
CA TYR A 191 0.19 1.46 14.51
C TYR A 191 -0.95 1.73 15.49
N TYR A 192 -1.07 2.97 16.00
CA TYR A 192 -2.21 3.44 16.77
C TYR A 192 -2.83 4.65 16.07
N ASP A 193 -4.15 4.66 15.92
CA ASP A 193 -4.88 5.81 15.39
C ASP A 193 -6.17 6.00 16.20
N TYR A 194 -6.67 7.24 16.26
CA TYR A 194 -7.88 7.57 16.99
C TYR A 194 -8.82 8.47 16.19
N PHE A 195 -10.11 8.17 16.31
CA PHE A 195 -11.17 8.83 15.59
C PHE A 195 -12.19 9.37 16.58
N ASN A 196 -12.53 10.65 16.46
CA ASN A 196 -13.53 11.29 17.31
C ASN A 196 -14.75 11.63 16.47
N PHE A 197 -15.93 11.27 16.98
CA PHE A 197 -17.21 11.58 16.38
C PHE A 197 -18.12 12.24 17.40
N GLN A 198 -19.04 13.09 16.92
CA GLN A 198 -20.23 13.40 17.70
C GLN A 198 -21.12 12.16 17.77
N LEU A 199 -21.81 11.92 18.89
CA LEU A 199 -22.68 10.77 19.09
C LEU A 199 -23.74 10.66 17.98
N ASN A 200 -24.36 11.78 17.63
CA ASN A 200 -25.36 11.83 16.57
C ASN A 200 -24.78 11.45 15.20
N GLU A 201 -23.56 11.90 14.89
CA GLU A 201 -22.86 11.56 13.66
C GLU A 201 -22.50 10.07 13.62
N PHE A 202 -21.99 9.52 14.72
CA PHE A 202 -21.67 8.10 14.85
C PHE A 202 -22.91 7.22 14.61
N LEU A 203 -24.03 7.56 15.24
CA LEU A 203 -25.30 6.86 15.04
C LEU A 203 -25.81 6.97 13.60
N ASP A 204 -25.69 8.15 12.98
CA ASP A 204 -26.13 8.38 11.60
C ASP A 204 -25.31 7.56 10.61
N ARG A 205 -23.98 7.58 10.72
CA ARG A 205 -23.08 6.78 9.86
C ARG A 205 -23.36 5.28 9.96
N LEU A 206 -23.77 4.80 11.13
CA LEU A 206 -24.13 3.39 11.34
C LEU A 206 -25.61 3.07 11.08
N GLU A 207 -26.41 4.07 10.69
CA GLU A 207 -27.86 3.98 10.51
C GLU A 207 -28.54 3.36 11.74
N LEU A 208 -28.23 3.93 12.90
CA LEU A 208 -28.79 3.56 14.20
C LEU A 208 -29.81 4.61 14.68
N PRO A 209 -30.85 4.20 15.42
CA PRO A 209 -31.76 5.15 16.04
C PRO A 209 -31.03 6.14 16.95
N LYS A 210 -31.54 7.38 17.01
CA LYS A 210 -31.04 8.40 17.94
C LYS A 210 -31.16 7.91 19.38
N SER A 211 -30.09 8.05 20.14
CA SER A 211 -30.00 7.67 21.55
C SER A 211 -28.94 8.53 22.23
N ASN A 212 -29.10 8.77 23.53
CA ASN A 212 -28.10 9.48 24.34
C ASN A 212 -26.98 8.55 24.82
N LYS A 213 -27.12 7.25 24.61
CA LYS A 213 -26.14 6.24 25.03
C LYS A 213 -26.02 5.13 24.00
N ILE A 214 -24.79 4.65 23.79
CA ILE A 214 -24.53 3.43 23.04
C ILE A 214 -24.38 2.23 23.97
N GLU A 215 -24.98 1.13 23.58
CA GLU A 215 -24.74 -0.19 24.16
C GLU A 215 -24.04 -1.04 23.13
N GLN A 216 -22.89 -1.60 23.48
CA GLN A 216 -22.10 -2.40 22.56
C GLN A 216 -21.65 -3.71 23.17
N LYS A 217 -21.52 -4.74 22.34
CA LYS A 217 -20.99 -6.05 22.72
C LYS A 217 -20.25 -6.68 21.55
N ILE A 218 -18.94 -6.89 21.71
CA ILE A 218 -18.16 -7.71 20.77
C ILE A 218 -18.69 -9.14 20.83
N LEU A 219 -19.06 -9.69 19.68
CA LEU A 219 -19.62 -11.04 19.56
C LEU A 219 -18.55 -12.05 19.14
N LYS A 220 -17.62 -11.63 18.27
CA LYS A 220 -16.59 -12.50 17.71
C LYS A 220 -15.34 -11.71 17.34
N THR A 221 -14.18 -12.30 17.56
CA THR A 221 -12.87 -11.79 17.14
C THR A 221 -12.10 -12.83 16.32
N THR A 222 -11.05 -12.39 15.63
CA THR A 222 -9.99 -13.26 15.12
C THR A 222 -9.07 -13.70 16.26
N SER A 223 -8.19 -14.66 15.98
CA SER A 223 -7.14 -15.12 16.88
C SER A 223 -6.13 -14.03 17.24
N THR A 224 -6.02 -12.96 16.45
CA THR A 224 -5.14 -11.81 16.73
C THR A 224 -5.86 -10.64 17.42
N GLY A 225 -7.18 -10.76 17.64
CA GLY A 225 -7.96 -9.76 18.37
C GLY A 225 -8.67 -8.72 17.50
N ARG A 226 -8.61 -8.82 16.16
CA ARG A 226 -9.50 -8.03 15.29
C ARG A 226 -10.96 -8.42 15.54
N VAL A 227 -11.84 -7.45 15.64
CA VAL A 227 -13.29 -7.68 15.73
C VAL A 227 -13.76 -8.27 14.41
N LYS A 228 -14.59 -9.31 14.46
CA LYS A 228 -15.31 -9.84 13.29
C LYS A 228 -16.77 -9.41 13.31
N GLU A 229 -17.38 -9.47 14.48
CA GLU A 229 -18.80 -9.16 14.68
C GLU A 229 -18.99 -8.41 15.99
N ILE A 230 -19.82 -7.38 15.96
CA ILE A 230 -20.17 -6.56 17.12
C ILE A 230 -21.66 -6.22 17.06
N MET A 231 -22.30 -6.16 18.22
CA MET A 231 -23.65 -5.65 18.38
C MET A 231 -23.58 -4.23 18.94
N ILE A 232 -24.31 -3.28 18.33
CA ILE A 232 -24.43 -1.90 18.80
C ILE A 232 -25.92 -1.53 18.80
N ASN A 233 -26.45 -1.13 19.96
CA ASN A 233 -27.86 -0.80 20.19
C ASN A 233 -28.82 -1.88 19.65
N GLY A 234 -28.47 -3.16 19.89
CA GLY A 234 -29.26 -4.32 19.44
C GLY A 234 -29.11 -4.69 17.95
N LYS A 235 -28.45 -3.87 17.12
CA LYS A 235 -28.15 -4.20 15.72
C LYS A 235 -26.79 -4.89 15.62
N LYS A 236 -26.74 -6.02 14.91
CA LYS A 236 -25.49 -6.75 14.62
C LYS A 236 -24.81 -6.12 13.40
N PHE A 237 -23.49 -5.96 13.47
CA PHE A 237 -22.63 -5.49 12.39
C PHE A 237 -21.49 -6.46 12.14
N LEU A 238 -21.07 -6.57 10.88
CA LEU A 238 -19.73 -7.04 10.57
C LEU A 238 -18.74 -5.90 10.86
N ALA A 239 -17.57 -6.23 11.40
CA ALA A 239 -16.58 -5.20 11.71
C ALA A 239 -16.13 -4.41 10.46
N SER A 240 -16.05 -5.08 9.31
CA SER A 240 -15.72 -4.45 8.02
C SER A 240 -16.72 -3.35 7.63
N GLU A 241 -18.00 -3.50 7.97
CA GLU A 241 -19.02 -2.47 7.73
C GLU A 241 -18.76 -1.22 8.58
N ILE A 242 -18.37 -1.41 9.85
CA ILE A 242 -18.03 -0.30 10.75
C ILE A 242 -16.76 0.40 10.27
N VAL A 243 -15.73 -0.37 9.91
CA VAL A 243 -14.47 0.15 9.38
C VAL A 243 -14.73 1.01 8.14
N SER A 244 -15.55 0.52 7.20
CA SER A 244 -15.93 1.24 6.00
C SER A 244 -16.75 2.50 6.30
N LYS A 245 -17.85 2.39 7.07
CA LYS A 245 -18.77 3.50 7.35
C LYS A 245 -18.14 4.63 8.18
N LEU A 246 -17.19 4.28 9.06
CA LEU A 246 -16.50 5.23 9.93
C LEU A 246 -15.10 5.59 9.42
N ASN A 247 -14.67 5.02 8.30
CA ASN A 247 -13.34 5.23 7.72
C ASN A 247 -12.20 4.95 8.71
N LEU A 248 -12.31 3.84 9.44
CA LEU A 248 -11.29 3.41 10.42
C LEU A 248 -10.10 2.75 9.70
N ARG A 249 -8.94 2.68 10.38
CA ARG A 249 -7.75 1.99 9.84
C ARG A 249 -7.85 0.48 9.85
N SER A 250 -8.53 -0.10 10.83
CA SER A 250 -8.58 -1.55 10.98
C SER A 250 -9.80 -2.01 11.77
N ALA A 251 -10.08 -3.31 11.68
CA ALA A 251 -11.07 -3.97 12.51
C ALA A 251 -10.60 -4.26 13.95
N HIS A 252 -9.38 -3.85 14.34
CA HIS A 252 -8.94 -3.91 15.73
C HIS A 252 -9.21 -2.58 16.41
N PHE A 253 -10.41 -2.40 16.96
CA PHE A 253 -10.82 -1.14 17.58
C PHE A 253 -11.52 -1.30 18.93
N THR A 254 -11.48 -0.22 19.72
CA THR A 254 -12.32 -0.01 20.90
C THR A 254 -13.16 1.25 20.69
N ILE A 255 -14.36 1.30 21.27
CA ILE A 255 -15.27 2.44 21.20
C ILE A 255 -15.58 2.90 22.62
N GLU A 256 -15.37 4.18 22.91
CA GLU A 256 -15.62 4.80 24.21
C GLU A 256 -16.55 6.00 24.03
N GLN A 257 -17.61 6.09 24.84
CA GLN A 257 -18.51 7.24 24.85
C GLN A 257 -18.21 8.13 26.06
N ASN A 258 -18.10 9.44 25.83
CA ASN A 258 -18.04 10.46 26.87
C ASN A 258 -19.05 11.58 26.55
N GLY A 259 -20.21 11.55 27.23
CA GLY A 259 -21.33 12.44 26.92
C GLY A 259 -21.76 12.27 25.46
N ASP A 260 -21.74 13.37 24.71
CA ASP A 260 -22.08 13.40 23.29
C ASP A 260 -20.89 13.12 22.35
N SER A 261 -19.75 12.67 22.88
CA SER A 261 -18.56 12.32 22.09
C SER A 261 -18.31 10.82 22.08
N ILE A 262 -17.92 10.30 20.92
CA ILE A 262 -17.45 8.93 20.72
C ILE A 262 -15.98 8.99 20.31
N LYS A 263 -15.13 8.30 21.06
CA LYS A 263 -13.72 8.07 20.72
C LYS A 263 -13.56 6.61 20.31
N ILE A 264 -13.02 6.39 19.11
CA ILE A 264 -12.64 5.08 18.62
C ILE A 264 -11.12 5.02 18.55
N THR A 265 -10.51 4.01 19.18
CA THR A 265 -9.07 3.77 19.08
C THR A 265 -8.84 2.52 18.26
N THR A 266 -8.00 2.59 17.24
CA THR A 266 -7.64 1.48 16.36
C THR A 266 -6.19 1.05 16.57
N ARG A 267 -5.89 -0.23 16.26
CA ARG A 267 -4.52 -0.75 16.16
C ARG A 267 -4.26 -1.34 14.78
N GLY A 268 -3.11 -1.06 14.20
CA GLY A 268 -2.75 -1.46 12.84
C GLY A 268 -3.59 -0.76 11.76
N TYR A 269 -3.21 -1.02 10.51
CA TYR A 269 -3.87 -0.51 9.31
C TYR A 269 -3.92 -1.60 8.24
N GLY A 270 -5.14 -2.09 7.97
CA GLY A 270 -5.43 -3.20 7.08
C GLY A 270 -6.67 -3.97 7.50
#